data_AF-A0A2N8F2K4-F1
#
_entry.id   AF-A0A2N8F2K4-F1
#
_cell.length_a   1.000
_cell.length_b   1.000
_cell.length_c   1.000
_cell.angle_alpha   90.00
_cell.angle_beta   90.00
_cell.angle_gamma   90.00
#
_symmetry.space_group_name_H-M   'P 1'
#
loop_
_entity.id
_entity.type
_entity.pdbx_description
1 polymer ?
#
loop_
_entity_poly.entity_id
_entity_poly.type
_entity_poly.pdbx_seq_one_letter_code
_entity_poly.pdbx_strand_id
1 'polypeptide(L)'
;MSENSEQKAQKAQKIKAAAELQQELRRMVGDQLTGRMDWVRARTYWQIRLPEIPPEELADALTHVLAGGSFRQEIQSRNQNFI
;
A
#
# COMPACT_ATOMS: atom_id res chain seq x y z
N MET A 1 -3.61 25.36 28.34
CA MET A 1 -3.19 25.44 26.92
C MET A 1 -2.37 24.23 26.43
N SER A 2 -1.81 23.39 27.31
CA SER A 2 -0.95 22.22 26.93
C SER A 2 -1.68 21.04 26.28
N GLU A 3 -2.92 20.76 26.70
CA GLU A 3 -3.68 19.59 26.22
C GLU A 3 -4.02 19.65 24.71
N ASN A 4 -4.19 20.87 24.18
CA ASN A 4 -4.52 21.09 22.76
C ASN A 4 -3.30 20.82 21.85
N SER A 5 -2.08 21.10 22.33
CA SER A 5 -0.84 20.80 21.60
C SER A 5 -0.56 19.29 21.54
N GLU A 6 -0.79 18.58 22.65
CA GLU A 6 -0.56 17.13 22.73
C GLU A 6 -1.57 16.34 21.88
N GLN A 7 -2.85 16.74 21.91
CA GLN A 7 -3.89 16.15 21.05
C GLN A 7 -3.59 16.36 19.56
N LYS A 8 -3.12 17.54 19.16
CA LYS A 8 -2.70 17.82 17.78
C LYS A 8 -1.51 16.97 17.35
N ALA A 9 -0.51 16.80 18.22
CA ALA A 9 0.66 15.96 17.94
C ALA A 9 0.28 14.49 17.75
N GLN A 10 -0.57 13.95 18.63
CA GLN A 10 -1.06 12.57 18.51
C GLN A 10 -1.89 12.37 17.24
N LYS A 11 -2.74 13.35 16.87
CA LYS A 11 -3.51 13.30 15.62
C LYS A 11 -2.59 13.31 14.40
N ALA A 12 -1.56 14.16 14.39
CA ALA A 12 -0.60 14.21 13.30
C ALA A 12 0.17 12.90 13.14
N GLN A 13 0.57 12.27 14.26
CA GLN A 13 1.23 10.96 14.23
C GLN A 13 0.32 9.87 13.66
N LYS A 14 -0.97 9.84 14.03
CA LYS A 14 -1.93 8.89 13.47
C LYS A 14 -2.12 9.06 11.96
N ILE A 15 -2.23 10.30 11.49
CA ILE A 15 -2.34 10.61 10.06
C ILE A 15 -1.09 10.16 9.31
N LYS A 16 0.09 10.44 9.86
CA LYS A 16 1.35 10.03 9.26
C LYS A 16 1.45 8.50 9.17
N ALA A 17 1.14 7.79 10.25
CA ALA A 17 1.19 6.34 10.28
C ALA A 17 0.21 5.70 9.27
N ALA A 18 -1.00 6.24 9.15
CA ALA A 18 -1.96 5.80 8.14
C ALA A 18 -1.46 6.04 6.71
N ALA A 19 -0.86 7.19 6.44
CA ALA A 19 -0.27 7.49 5.13
C ALA A 19 0.91 6.57 4.77
N GLU A 20 1.77 6.27 5.75
CA GLU A 20 2.89 5.33 5.58
C GLU A 20 2.38 3.91 5.32
N LEU A 21 1.36 3.47 6.07
CA LEU A 21 0.71 2.18 5.84
C LEU A 21 0.09 2.11 4.44
N GLN A 22 -0.66 3.14 4.02
CA GLN A 22 -1.23 3.22 2.68
C GLN A 22 -0.16 3.11 1.59
N GLN A 23 0.97 3.79 1.75
CA GLN A 23 2.07 3.74 0.80
C GLN A 23 2.69 2.34 0.72
N GLU A 24 2.91 1.70 1.87
CA GLU A 24 3.42 0.33 1.97
C GLU A 24 2.48 -0.65 1.25
N LEU A 25 1.19 -0.62 1.59
CA LEU A 25 0.19 -1.53 1.03
C LEU A 25 0.08 -1.39 -0.49
N ARG A 26 0.02 -0.14 -1.00
CA ARG A 26 -0.03 0.12 -2.43
C ARG A 26 1.19 -0.41 -3.17
N ARG A 27 2.38 -0.24 -2.58
CA ARG A 27 3.62 -0.77 -3.14
C ARG A 27 3.59 -2.30 -3.17
N MET A 28 3.20 -2.95 -2.08
CA MET A 28 3.20 -4.42 -2.01
C MET A 28 2.19 -5.03 -2.97
N VAL A 29 0.97 -4.48 -3.05
CA VAL A 29 -0.04 -4.89 -4.04
C VAL A 29 0.49 -4.65 -5.47
N GLY A 30 1.08 -3.48 -5.73
CA GLY A 30 1.67 -3.18 -7.04
C GLY A 30 2.79 -4.14 -7.43
N ASP A 31 3.67 -4.49 -6.49
CA ASP A 31 4.78 -5.42 -6.71
C ASP A 31 4.26 -6.84 -7.01
N GLN A 32 3.17 -7.29 -6.38
CA GLN A 32 2.52 -8.56 -6.70
C GLN A 32 1.92 -8.55 -8.11
N LEU A 33 1.14 -7.51 -8.41
CA LEU A 33 0.42 -7.40 -9.67
C LEU A 33 1.38 -7.28 -10.86
N THR A 34 2.53 -6.64 -10.66
CA THR A 34 3.59 -6.52 -11.67
C THR A 34 4.56 -7.70 -11.65
N GLY A 35 4.39 -8.69 -10.78
CA GLY A 35 5.30 -9.83 -10.67
C GLY A 35 6.73 -9.46 -10.21
N ARG A 36 6.95 -8.26 -9.67
CA ARG A 36 8.19 -7.90 -8.95
C ARG A 36 8.32 -8.69 -7.65
N MET A 37 7.19 -9.05 -7.06
CA MET A 37 7.08 -9.96 -5.92
C MET A 37 6.41 -11.27 -6.36
N ASP A 38 7.10 -12.39 -6.17
CA ASP A 38 6.55 -13.72 -6.44
C ASP A 38 5.55 -14.15 -5.36
N TRP A 39 4.80 -15.20 -5.67
CA TRP A 39 3.70 -15.69 -4.84
C TRP A 39 4.14 -16.17 -3.45
N VAL A 40 5.38 -16.66 -3.29
CA VAL A 40 5.89 -17.13 -1.98
C VAL A 40 6.17 -15.93 -1.09
N ARG A 41 6.95 -14.95 -1.59
CA ARG A 41 7.23 -13.70 -0.85
C ARG A 41 5.96 -12.94 -0.50
N ALA A 42 5.03 -12.87 -1.45
CA ALA A 42 3.72 -12.29 -1.25
C ALA A 42 2.94 -12.96 -0.12
N ARG A 43 2.82 -14.29 -0.16
CA ARG A 43 2.09 -15.05 0.86
C ARG A 43 2.68 -14.82 2.25
N THR A 44 4.01 -14.91 2.37
CA THR A 44 4.71 -14.70 3.64
C THR A 44 4.46 -13.30 4.19
N TYR A 45 4.59 -12.27 3.35
CA TYR A 45 4.31 -10.89 3.74
C TYR A 45 2.88 -10.73 4.28
N TRP A 46 1.87 -11.18 3.53
CA TRP A 46 0.47 -11.01 3.94
C TRP A 46 0.12 -11.83 5.17
N GLN A 47 0.65 -13.04 5.35
CA GLN A 47 0.41 -13.82 6.56
C GLN A 47 0.90 -13.11 7.82
N ILE A 48 2.03 -12.40 7.73
CA ILE A 48 2.60 -11.65 8.86
C ILE A 48 1.85 -10.33 9.06
N ARG A 49 1.52 -9.63 7.97
CA ARG A 49 1.01 -8.25 8.04
C ARG A 49 -0.50 -8.15 8.24
N LEU A 50 -1.30 -9.07 7.67
CA LEU A 50 -2.78 -9.01 7.71
C LEU A 50 -3.37 -8.87 9.12
N PRO A 51 -2.89 -9.56 10.16
CA PRO A 51 -3.44 -9.43 11.51
C PRO A 51 -3.33 -8.01 12.09
N GLU A 52 -2.40 -7.20 11.59
CA GLU A 52 -2.13 -5.83 12.08
C GLU A 52 -2.79 -4.75 11.22
N ILE A 53 -3.32 -5.09 10.04
CA ILE A 53 -3.86 -4.13 9.09
C ILE A 53 -5.38 -3.98 9.31
N PRO A 54 -5.89 -2.74 9.53
CA PRO A 54 -7.31 -2.48 9.47
C PRO A 54 -7.88 -2.82 8.09
N PRO A 55 -9.01 -3.54 7.99
CA PRO A 55 -9.58 -3.92 6.70
C PRO A 55 -9.87 -2.75 5.76
N GLU A 56 -10.21 -1.58 6.32
CA GLU A 56 -10.49 -0.36 5.55
C GLU A 56 -9.25 0.14 4.81
N GLU A 57 -8.09 0.12 5.49
CA GLU A 57 -6.81 0.55 4.91
C GLU A 57 -6.40 -0.36 3.75
N LEU A 58 -6.60 -1.68 3.89
CA LEU A 58 -6.35 -2.62 2.81
C LEU A 58 -7.30 -2.40 1.63
N ALA A 59 -8.59 -2.18 1.88
CA ALA A 59 -9.59 -1.92 0.85
C ALA A 59 -9.26 -0.65 0.04
N ASP A 60 -8.83 0.42 0.71
CA ASP A 60 -8.41 1.67 0.06
C ASP A 60 -7.17 1.48 -0.81
N ALA A 61 -6.16 0.75 -0.30
CA ALA A 61 -4.95 0.47 -1.06
C ALA A 61 -5.25 -0.37 -2.31
N LEU A 62 -6.07 -1.41 -2.18
CA LEU A 62 -6.52 -2.25 -3.30
C LEU A 62 -7.29 -1.42 -4.33
N THR A 63 -8.26 -0.61 -3.88
CA THR A 63 -9.04 0.27 -4.76
C THR A 63 -8.14 1.23 -5.51
N HIS A 64 -7.17 1.84 -4.82
CA HIS A 64 -6.23 2.77 -5.45
C HIS A 64 -5.38 2.09 -6.53
N VAL A 65 -4.81 0.92 -6.25
CA VAL A 65 -3.94 0.23 -7.20
C VAL A 65 -4.73 -0.33 -8.39
N LEU A 66 -5.93 -0.87 -8.15
CA LEU A 66 -6.77 -1.45 -9.21
C LEU A 66 -7.45 -0.38 -10.08
N ALA A 67 -7.86 0.75 -9.50
CA ALA A 67 -8.36 1.89 -10.24
C ALA A 67 -7.24 2.68 -10.93
N GLY A 68 -6.04 2.67 -10.34
CA GLY A 68 -4.87 3.37 -10.83
C GLY A 68 -4.40 2.85 -12.18
N GLY A 69 -4.32 3.74 -13.17
CA GLY A 69 -3.73 3.44 -14.48
C GLY A 69 -2.25 3.06 -14.43
N SER A 70 -1.56 3.29 -13.31
CA SER A 70 -0.13 2.95 -13.12
C SER A 70 0.13 1.45 -13.28
N PHE A 71 -0.77 0.59 -12.80
CA PHE A 71 -0.70 -0.86 -13.07
C PHE A 71 -0.82 -1.16 -14.58
N ARG A 72 -1.76 -0.49 -15.27
CA ARG A 72 -1.94 -0.68 -16.72
C ARG A 72 -0.74 -0.18 -17.52
N GLN A 73 -0.17 0.97 -17.15
CA GLN A 73 1.00 1.54 -17.81
C GLN A 73 2.25 0.68 -17.61
N GLU A 74 2.45 0.11 -16.42
CA GLU A 74 3.61 -0.73 -16.14
C GLU A 74 3.52 -2.11 -16.81
N ILE A 75 2.32 -2.66 -16.97
CA ILE A 75 2.11 -3.83 -17.86
C ILE A 75 2.41 -3.46 -19.32
N GLN A 76 1.90 -2.31 -19.79
CA GLN A 76 2.11 -1.88 -21.17
C GLN A 76 3.58 -1.65 -21.50
N SER A 77 4.34 -1.00 -20.61
CA SER A 77 5.77 -0.74 -20.81
C SER A 77 6.60 -2.03 -20.87
N ARG A 78 6.28 -3.03 -20.04
CA ARG A 78 6.94 -4.33 -20.12
C ARG A 78 6.69 -5.05 -21.43
N ASN A 79 5.48 -5.00 -21.98
CA ASN A 79 5.18 -5.61 -23.28
C ASN A 79 5.89 -4.91 -24.45
N GLN A 80 6.21 -3.61 -24.33
CA GLN A 80 6.96 -2.89 -25.38
C GLN A 80 8.46 -3.19 -25.39
N ASN A 81 9.04 -3.62 -24.27
CA ASN A 81 10.48 -3.95 -24.18
C ASN A 81 10.85 -5.33 -24.79
N PHE A 82 9.88 -6.04 -25.40
CA PHE A 82 10.09 -7.34 -26.04
C PHE A 82 10.03 -7.29 -27.58
N ILE A 83 10.16 -6.11 -28.20
CA ILE A 83 10.24 -5.94 -29.66
C ILE A 83 11.64 -5.48 -30.06
#